data_AF-A0A6A6RQR2-F1
#
_entry.id   AF-A0A6A6RQR2-F1
#
_cell.length_a   1.000
_cell.length_b   1.000
_cell.length_c   1.000
_cell.angle_alpha   90.00
_cell.angle_beta   90.00
_cell.angle_gamma   90.00
#
_symmetry.space_group_name_H-M   'P 1'
#
loop_
_entity.id
_entity.type
_entity.pdbx_description
1 polymer ?
#
loop_
_entity_poly.entity_id
_entity_poly.type
_entity_poly.pdbx_seq_one_letter_code
_entity_poly.pdbx_strand_id
1 'polypeptide(L)'
;MPLSPTNLFHPTPPTPIQRFLHNPILFLATYIYTHQPPAHRPPPPDPSGPAPIKVVCISDTHNTTPPIPPGDILIHAGDLTHDGAGADLSAQLSWLRSQPHAHKIVIAGNHDLLLDAAWASKASSTKRRVEEEEELSNDDNNDTTSNTPPVPALDWTELTYLAHNSTTITIQNREIKIFGSPYTPKYGTWAFQYPPPSAREIWHHAIPPDTDIVVTHGPMKGHLDTSGASAAGCADLGREIGRVRPRLAVCGHIHAGRGREEVWWDAVQDAYDG
;
A
#
# COMPACT_ATOMS: atom_id res chain seq x y z
N MET A 1 17.06 -22.66 -21.78
CA MET A 1 17.45 -22.42 -20.37
C MET A 1 16.26 -22.80 -19.51
N PRO A 2 16.42 -23.62 -18.46
CA PRO A 2 15.29 -24.03 -17.64
C PRO A 2 14.80 -22.83 -16.81
N LEU A 3 13.48 -22.65 -16.76
CA LEU A 3 12.80 -21.63 -15.98
C LEU A 3 13.12 -21.85 -14.49
N SER A 4 13.72 -20.85 -13.87
CA SER A 4 14.01 -20.85 -12.42
C SER A 4 12.69 -20.98 -11.63
N PRO A 5 12.64 -21.80 -10.58
CA PRO A 5 11.46 -21.89 -9.73
C PRO A 5 11.25 -20.55 -9.01
N THR A 6 10.06 -19.99 -9.20
CA THR A 6 9.37 -18.98 -8.35
C THR A 6 10.29 -18.12 -7.46
N ASN A 7 10.66 -16.94 -7.97
CA ASN A 7 11.17 -15.87 -7.13
C ASN A 7 10.03 -15.39 -6.22
N LEU A 8 10.18 -15.54 -4.90
CA LEU A 8 9.16 -15.15 -3.91
C LEU A 8 8.78 -13.67 -4.00
N PHE A 9 9.71 -12.82 -4.43
CA PHE A 9 9.53 -11.36 -4.55
C PHE A 9 9.01 -10.94 -5.93
N HIS A 10 9.02 -11.86 -6.90
CA HIS A 10 8.48 -11.65 -8.24
C HIS A 10 7.65 -12.87 -8.66
N PRO A 11 6.51 -13.12 -7.99
CA PRO A 11 5.61 -14.18 -8.41
C PRO A 11 5.21 -13.94 -9.86
N THR A 12 5.23 -15.00 -10.67
CA THR A 12 4.73 -14.92 -12.05
C THR A 12 3.22 -14.72 -11.97
N PRO A 13 2.66 -13.64 -12.55
CA PRO A 13 1.22 -13.43 -12.54
C PRO A 13 0.49 -14.62 -13.19
N PRO A 14 -0.71 -14.98 -12.72
CA PRO A 14 -1.48 -16.06 -13.33
C PRO A 14 -1.75 -15.78 -14.81
N THR A 15 -1.55 -16.80 -15.64
CA THR A 15 -1.81 -16.73 -17.09
C THR A 15 -3.31 -16.46 -17.36
N PRO A 16 -3.67 -15.94 -18.56
CA PRO A 16 -5.08 -15.77 -18.93
C PRO A 16 -5.91 -17.05 -18.77
N ILE A 17 -5.34 -18.21 -19.13
CA ILE A 17 -6.00 -19.51 -18.99
C ILE A 17 -6.25 -19.83 -17.50
N GLN A 18 -5.26 -19.60 -16.63
CA GLN A 18 -5.42 -19.84 -15.19
C GLN A 18 -6.49 -18.93 -14.58
N ARG A 19 -6.53 -17.65 -14.97
CA ARG A 19 -7.58 -16.71 -14.51
C ARG A 19 -8.97 -17.14 -15.00
N PHE A 20 -9.10 -17.56 -16.26
CA PHE A 20 -10.36 -18.06 -16.81
C PHE A 20 -10.85 -19.35 -16.12
N LEU A 21 -9.97 -20.32 -15.93
CA LEU A 21 -10.33 -21.57 -15.25
C LEU A 21 -10.72 -21.34 -13.79
N HIS A 22 -10.13 -20.32 -13.14
CA HIS A 22 -10.39 -20.01 -11.76
C HIS A 22 -11.73 -19.30 -11.55
N ASN A 23 -11.98 -18.22 -12.30
CA ASN A 23 -13.22 -17.48 -12.23
C ASN A 23 -13.65 -17.05 -13.64
N PRO A 24 -14.37 -17.93 -14.38
CA PRO A 24 -14.66 -17.68 -15.79
C PRO A 24 -15.57 -16.48 -15.99
N ILE A 25 -16.49 -16.22 -15.06
CA ILE A 25 -17.37 -15.04 -15.11
C ILE A 25 -16.55 -13.77 -14.92
N LEU A 26 -15.73 -13.70 -13.87
CA LEU A 26 -14.88 -12.55 -13.62
C LEU A 26 -13.90 -12.35 -14.78
N PHE A 27 -13.24 -13.41 -15.26
CA PHE A 27 -12.34 -13.33 -16.40
C PHE A 27 -13.03 -12.80 -17.65
N LEU A 28 -14.22 -13.31 -17.99
CA LEU A 28 -14.97 -12.84 -19.16
C LEU A 28 -15.42 -11.40 -18.97
N ALA A 29 -15.87 -11.02 -17.78
CA ALA A 29 -16.22 -9.64 -17.47
C ALA A 29 -15.00 -8.71 -17.60
N THR A 30 -13.86 -9.05 -16.98
CA THR A 30 -12.60 -8.31 -17.12
C THR A 30 -12.13 -8.29 -18.58
N TYR A 31 -12.24 -9.39 -19.33
CA TYR A 31 -11.82 -9.47 -20.73
C TYR A 31 -12.66 -8.55 -21.62
N ILE A 32 -13.99 -8.62 -21.48
CA ILE A 32 -14.92 -7.75 -22.20
C ILE A 32 -14.64 -6.29 -21.81
N TYR A 33 -14.53 -5.99 -20.52
CA TYR A 33 -14.25 -4.64 -20.03
C TYR A 33 -12.95 -4.06 -20.57
N THR A 34 -11.85 -4.82 -20.51
CA THR A 34 -10.53 -4.37 -20.96
C THR A 34 -10.41 -4.22 -22.48
N HIS A 35 -11.23 -4.93 -23.26
CA HIS A 35 -11.17 -4.94 -24.72
C HIS A 35 -12.34 -4.21 -25.39
N GLN A 36 -13.38 -3.82 -24.64
CA GLN A 36 -14.37 -2.89 -25.12
C GLN A 36 -13.72 -1.50 -25.20
N PRO A 37 -13.83 -0.81 -26.36
CA PRO A 37 -13.42 0.58 -26.43
C PRO A 37 -14.29 1.35 -25.42
N PRO A 38 -13.67 2.14 -24.52
CA PRO A 38 -14.44 2.95 -23.59
C PRO A 38 -15.37 3.87 -24.38
N ALA A 39 -16.61 4.02 -23.92
CA ALA A 39 -17.58 4.92 -24.55
C ALA A 39 -17.04 6.35 -24.65
N HIS A 40 -16.13 6.74 -23.75
CA HIS A 40 -15.41 8.02 -23.76
C HIS A 40 -13.92 7.82 -23.49
N ARG A 41 -13.10 7.92 -24.54
CA ARG A 41 -11.66 8.09 -24.38
C ARG A 41 -11.36 9.58 -24.16
N PRO A 42 -10.61 9.97 -23.11
CA PRO A 42 -10.16 11.34 -22.99
C PRO A 42 -9.29 11.70 -24.20
N PRO A 43 -9.38 12.93 -24.71
CA PRO A 43 -8.52 13.37 -25.79
C PRO A 43 -7.04 13.27 -25.35
N PRO A 44 -6.11 13.03 -26.28
CA PRO A 44 -4.69 13.04 -25.96
C PRO A 44 -4.30 14.41 -25.36
N PRO A 45 -3.28 14.45 -24.47
CA PRO A 45 -2.82 15.70 -23.90
C PRO A 45 -2.46 16.71 -24.99
N ASP A 46 -2.88 17.96 -24.81
CA ASP A 46 -2.47 19.05 -25.68
C ASP A 46 -0.94 19.19 -25.64
N PRO A 47 -0.22 19.04 -26.77
CA PRO A 47 1.23 19.18 -26.80
C PRO A 47 1.71 20.60 -26.47
N SER A 48 0.83 21.60 -26.50
CA SER A 48 1.11 22.98 -26.04
C SER A 48 0.75 23.21 -24.57
N GLY A 49 0.14 22.22 -23.91
CA GLY A 49 -0.22 22.28 -22.50
C GLY A 49 0.97 22.15 -21.54
N PRO A 50 0.74 22.37 -20.24
CA PRO A 50 1.77 22.15 -19.22
C PRO A 50 2.25 20.69 -19.23
N ALA A 51 3.53 20.49 -18.92
CA ALA A 51 4.14 19.17 -18.92
C ALA A 51 3.35 18.17 -18.02
N PRO A 52 3.23 16.91 -18.45
CA PRO A 52 2.63 15.86 -17.61
C PRO A 52 3.42 15.69 -16.30
N ILE A 53 2.70 15.43 -15.21
CA ILE A 53 3.29 15.03 -13.92
C ILE A 53 3.66 13.56 -14.00
N LYS A 54 4.89 13.22 -13.65
CA LYS A 54 5.37 11.85 -13.56
C LYS A 54 5.27 11.36 -12.11
N VAL A 55 4.42 10.37 -11.91
CA VAL A 55 4.26 9.69 -10.61
C VAL A 55 4.96 8.33 -10.69
N VAL A 56 5.90 8.08 -9.79
CA VAL A 56 6.60 6.81 -9.64
C VAL A 56 5.98 6.06 -8.47
N CYS A 57 5.44 4.87 -8.73
CA CYS A 57 4.74 4.06 -7.73
C CYS A 57 5.54 2.80 -7.43
N ILE A 58 5.82 2.58 -6.15
CA ILE A 58 6.44 1.36 -5.61
C ILE A 58 5.69 0.92 -4.35
N SER A 59 5.91 -0.32 -3.94
CA SER A 59 5.37 -0.91 -2.72
C SER A 59 6.14 -2.18 -2.38
N ASP A 60 5.99 -2.68 -1.16
CA ASP A 60 6.44 -4.03 -0.76
C ASP A 60 7.96 -4.22 -0.98
N THR A 61 8.75 -3.19 -0.66
CA THR A 61 10.21 -3.27 -0.82
C THR A 61 10.83 -4.20 0.19
N HIS A 62 10.23 -4.39 1.37
CA HIS A 62 10.70 -5.31 2.42
C HIS A 62 12.22 -5.24 2.63
N ASN A 63 12.71 -4.08 3.06
CA ASN A 63 14.13 -3.76 3.29
C ASN A 63 15.00 -3.66 2.01
N THR A 64 14.48 -3.93 0.82
CA THR A 64 15.22 -3.72 -0.43
C THR A 64 15.24 -2.25 -0.84
N THR A 65 16.18 -1.89 -1.72
CA THR A 65 16.40 -0.51 -2.18
C THR A 65 16.59 -0.48 -3.71
N PRO A 66 15.56 -0.86 -4.49
CA PRO A 66 15.69 -0.94 -5.93
C PRO A 66 16.01 0.43 -6.55
N PRO A 67 16.68 0.47 -7.72
CA PRO A 67 16.86 1.72 -8.43
C PRO A 67 15.50 2.32 -8.82
N ILE A 68 15.27 3.58 -8.46
CA ILE A 68 14.02 4.29 -8.73
C ILE A 68 14.20 5.20 -9.96
N PRO A 69 13.33 5.11 -10.98
CA PRO A 69 13.39 6.01 -12.13
C PRO A 69 13.08 7.45 -11.71
N PRO A 70 13.54 8.46 -12.46
CA PRO A 70 13.23 9.86 -12.14
C PRO A 70 11.74 10.17 -12.34
N GLY A 71 11.19 11.01 -11.46
CA GLY A 71 9.82 11.51 -11.51
C GLY A 71 9.61 12.73 -10.62
N ASP A 72 8.40 13.30 -10.67
CA ASP A 72 8.04 14.47 -9.86
C ASP A 72 7.56 14.05 -8.45
N ILE A 73 6.84 12.92 -8.38
CA ILE A 73 6.29 12.34 -7.15
C ILE A 73 6.76 10.89 -7.04
N LEU A 74 7.29 10.50 -5.87
CA LEU A 74 7.49 9.12 -5.49
C LEU A 74 6.40 8.72 -4.48
N ILE A 75 5.73 7.59 -4.73
CA ILE A 75 4.74 6.99 -3.83
C ILE A 75 5.23 5.60 -3.41
N HIS A 76 5.26 5.37 -2.10
CA HIS A 76 5.49 4.04 -1.51
C HIS A 76 4.21 3.54 -0.81
N ALA A 77 3.59 2.49 -1.33
CA ALA A 77 2.29 1.98 -0.88
C ALA A 77 2.37 0.95 0.27
N GLY A 78 3.31 1.15 1.21
CA GLY A 78 3.46 0.29 2.39
C GLY A 78 4.40 -0.89 2.22
N ASP A 79 4.61 -1.60 3.33
CA ASP A 79 5.57 -2.69 3.50
C ASP A 79 6.99 -2.26 3.15
N LEU A 80 7.44 -1.19 3.82
CA LEU A 80 8.82 -0.73 3.73
C LEU A 80 9.77 -1.81 4.27
N THR A 81 9.34 -2.52 5.32
CA THR A 81 10.17 -3.45 6.06
C THR A 81 9.70 -4.90 6.01
N HIS A 82 10.54 -5.84 6.46
CA HIS A 82 10.14 -7.24 6.63
C HIS A 82 9.46 -7.49 7.97
N ASP A 83 9.99 -6.93 9.07
CA ASP A 83 9.51 -7.24 10.43
C ASP A 83 9.19 -5.98 11.25
N GLY A 84 9.27 -4.78 10.66
CA GLY A 84 8.92 -3.53 11.35
C GLY A 84 9.96 -3.05 12.35
N ALA A 85 11.19 -3.58 12.34
CA ALA A 85 12.25 -3.17 13.25
C ALA A 85 12.63 -1.68 13.06
N GLY A 86 12.93 -0.97 14.16
CA GLY A 86 13.18 0.47 14.11
C GLY A 86 14.42 0.86 13.28
N ALA A 87 15.45 0.01 13.27
CA ALA A 87 16.63 0.20 12.44
C ALA A 87 16.32 0.04 10.94
N ASP A 88 15.48 -0.95 10.60
CA ASP A 88 15.05 -1.20 9.22
C ASP A 88 14.20 -0.05 8.70
N LEU A 89 13.24 0.42 9.50
CA LEU A 89 12.45 1.61 9.18
C LEU A 89 13.36 2.81 8.97
N SER A 90 14.31 3.07 9.86
CA SER A 90 15.26 4.18 9.74
C SER A 90 16.10 4.10 8.45
N ALA A 91 16.52 2.89 8.07
CA ALA A 91 17.27 2.65 6.83
C ALA A 91 16.41 2.90 5.58
N GLN A 92 15.16 2.42 5.58
CA GLN A 92 14.21 2.63 4.49
C GLN A 92 13.82 4.10 4.32
N LEU A 93 13.55 4.81 5.42
CA LEU A 93 13.29 6.25 5.38
C LEU A 93 14.49 7.03 4.87
N SER A 94 15.71 6.65 5.25
CA SER A 94 16.95 7.26 4.73
C SER A 94 17.11 7.04 3.22
N TRP A 95 16.85 5.84 2.75
CA TRP A 95 16.86 5.54 1.33
C TRP A 95 15.80 6.32 0.54
N LEU A 96 14.56 6.39 1.03
CA LEU A 96 13.47 7.15 0.39
C LEU A 96 13.80 8.65 0.33
N ARG A 97 14.36 9.22 1.41
CA ARG A 97 14.79 10.63 1.44
C ARG A 97 15.86 10.92 0.39
N SER A 98 16.81 10.01 0.19
CA SER A 98 17.86 10.16 -0.82
C SER A 98 17.37 10.20 -2.27
N GLN A 99 16.11 9.83 -2.54
CA GLN A 99 15.56 9.85 -3.89
C GLN A 99 15.35 11.30 -4.38
N PRO A 100 15.60 11.59 -5.67
CA PRO A 100 15.62 12.95 -6.21
C PRO A 100 14.23 13.58 -6.42
N HIS A 101 13.17 12.87 -6.04
CA HIS A 101 11.79 13.30 -6.22
C HIS A 101 11.48 14.45 -5.27
N ALA A 102 10.85 15.51 -5.79
CA ALA A 102 10.50 16.68 -5.00
C ALA A 102 9.46 16.35 -3.91
N HIS A 103 8.53 15.45 -4.22
CA HIS A 103 7.51 14.98 -3.29
C HIS A 103 7.61 13.47 -3.11
N LYS A 104 7.62 13.02 -1.85
CA LYS A 104 7.80 11.62 -1.46
C LYS A 104 6.67 11.26 -0.50
N ILE A 105 5.67 10.53 -0.99
CA ILE A 105 4.49 10.10 -0.23
C ILE A 105 4.68 8.67 0.23
N VAL A 106 4.45 8.41 1.50
CA VAL A 106 4.66 7.10 2.12
C VAL A 106 3.44 6.74 2.95
N ILE A 107 2.95 5.52 2.81
CA ILE A 107 2.06 4.89 3.79
C ILE A 107 2.76 3.68 4.38
N ALA A 108 2.27 3.19 5.52
CA ALA A 108 2.71 1.93 6.10
C ALA A 108 1.99 0.74 5.43
N GLY A 109 2.55 -0.46 5.59
CA GLY A 109 1.87 -1.72 5.33
C GLY A 109 1.81 -2.61 6.56
N ASN A 110 1.37 -3.85 6.40
CA ASN A 110 1.17 -4.76 7.52
C ASN A 110 2.49 -5.24 8.16
N HIS A 111 3.63 -5.13 7.48
CA HIS A 111 4.95 -5.45 8.01
C HIS A 111 5.60 -4.31 8.79
N ASP A 112 5.09 -3.07 8.68
CA ASP A 112 5.68 -1.90 9.33
C ASP A 112 5.19 -1.74 10.79
N LEU A 113 5.40 -2.78 11.60
CA LEU A 113 4.78 -2.98 12.92
C LEU A 113 4.90 -1.79 13.87
N LEU A 114 6.05 -1.13 13.93
CA LEU A 114 6.27 0.01 14.83
C LEU A 114 5.46 1.26 14.46
N LEU A 115 4.92 1.33 13.23
CA LEU A 115 4.08 2.44 12.79
C LEU A 115 2.63 2.29 13.27
N ASP A 116 2.22 1.09 13.68
CA ASP A 116 0.90 0.84 14.27
C ASP A 116 0.97 1.01 15.80
N ALA A 117 0.26 2.01 16.31
CA ALA A 117 0.24 2.35 17.73
C ALA A 117 -0.22 1.17 18.63
N ALA A 118 -1.14 0.34 18.15
CA ALA A 118 -1.61 -0.83 18.88
C ALA A 118 -0.54 -1.94 18.96
N TRP A 119 0.37 -2.00 17.98
CA TRP A 119 1.50 -2.92 17.98
C TRP A 119 2.69 -2.38 18.77
N ALA A 120 3.01 -1.09 18.61
CA ALA A 120 4.06 -0.43 19.38
C ALA A 120 3.81 -0.55 20.90
N SER A 121 2.56 -0.39 21.34
CA SER A 121 2.18 -0.56 22.75
C SER A 121 2.30 -2.02 23.23
N LYS A 122 1.92 -3.02 22.43
CA LYS A 122 2.08 -4.45 22.76
C LYS A 122 3.53 -4.90 22.85
N ALA A 123 4.39 -4.38 21.97
CA ALA A 123 5.83 -4.64 22.05
C ALA A 123 6.40 -4.11 23.37
N SER A 124 5.95 -2.92 23.80
CA SER A 124 6.38 -2.33 25.07
C SER A 124 5.87 -3.10 26.31
N SER A 125 4.67 -3.70 26.26
CA SER A 125 4.09 -4.43 27.39
C SER A 125 4.62 -5.86 27.52
N THR A 126 4.84 -6.55 26.39
CA THR A 126 5.46 -7.88 26.37
C THR A 126 6.89 -7.81 26.89
N LYS A 127 7.64 -6.78 26.46
CA LYS A 127 8.99 -6.54 26.95
C LYS A 127 9.04 -6.31 28.46
N ARG A 128 8.15 -5.48 28.99
CA ARG A 128 8.04 -5.22 30.43
C ARG A 128 7.73 -6.48 31.23
N ARG A 129 6.88 -7.37 30.69
CA ARG A 129 6.50 -8.61 31.35
C ARG A 129 7.62 -9.65 31.36
N VAL A 130 8.42 -9.71 30.30
CA VAL A 130 9.64 -10.55 30.26
C VAL A 130 10.70 -10.02 31.23
N GLU A 131 10.88 -8.69 31.29
CA GLU A 131 11.75 -8.04 32.28
C GLU A 131 11.29 -8.33 33.73
N GLU A 132 9.99 -8.25 34.01
CA GLU A 132 9.41 -8.58 35.33
C GLU A 132 9.52 -10.09 35.69
N GLU A 133 9.36 -11.00 34.73
CA GLU A 133 9.50 -12.45 34.97
C GLU A 133 10.98 -12.88 35.14
N GLU A 134 11.94 -12.20 34.49
CA GLU A 134 13.38 -12.40 34.71
C GLU A 134 13.84 -11.85 36.08
N GLU A 135 13.31 -10.71 36.53
CA GLU A 135 13.59 -10.13 37.86
C GLU A 135 13.09 -11.01 39.03
N LEU A 136 12.03 -11.81 38.82
CA LEU A 136 11.51 -12.74 39.84
C LEU A 136 12.30 -14.05 39.96
N SER A 137 13.31 -14.28 39.11
CA SER A 137 14.07 -15.53 39.06
C SER A 137 15.55 -15.42 39.47
N ASN A 138 16.06 -14.21 39.71
CA ASN A 138 17.47 -13.98 40.02
C ASN A 138 17.66 -13.33 41.40
N ASP A 139 17.92 -14.16 42.41
CA ASP A 139 18.56 -13.77 43.67
C ASP A 139 20.08 -13.79 43.45
N ASP A 140 20.63 -12.73 42.83
CA ASP A 140 22.04 -12.35 42.98
C ASP A 140 22.29 -10.95 42.39
N ASN A 141 22.95 -10.12 43.19
CA ASN A 141 23.32 -8.74 42.87
C ASN A 141 24.09 -8.62 41.56
N ASN A 142 23.46 -8.12 40.51
CA ASN A 142 24.17 -7.44 39.43
C ASN A 142 23.35 -6.24 38.91
N ASP A 143 23.89 -5.05 39.13
CA ASP A 143 23.51 -3.79 38.48
C ASP A 143 23.55 -3.97 36.96
N THR A 144 22.41 -4.34 36.39
CA THR A 144 22.21 -4.36 34.94
C THR A 144 20.96 -3.56 34.67
N THR A 145 21.12 -2.23 34.71
CA THR A 145 20.23 -1.33 33.98
C THR A 145 19.92 -1.94 32.61
N SER A 146 18.64 -2.25 32.38
CA SER A 146 18.14 -2.82 31.13
C SER A 146 18.33 -1.79 30.00
N ASN A 147 19.55 -1.73 29.47
CA ASN A 147 19.97 -0.88 28.37
C ASN A 147 19.38 -1.39 27.05
N THR A 148 18.05 -1.43 26.94
CA THR A 148 17.44 -1.45 25.62
C THR A 148 17.37 -0.01 25.15
N PRO A 149 18.10 0.36 24.08
CA PRO A 149 18.05 1.71 23.57
C PRO A 149 16.59 2.06 23.21
N PRO A 150 16.12 3.26 23.55
CA PRO A 150 14.81 3.74 23.08
C PRO A 150 14.78 3.63 21.55
N VAL A 151 13.64 3.21 21.00
CA VAL A 151 13.45 3.18 19.54
C VAL A 151 13.81 4.58 19.02
N PRO A 152 14.84 4.71 18.16
CA PRO A 152 15.23 6.03 17.68
C PRO A 152 14.05 6.67 16.98
N ALA A 153 13.83 7.96 17.25
CA ALA A 153 12.76 8.71 16.60
C ALA A 153 12.92 8.62 15.08
N LEU A 154 11.86 8.19 14.41
CA LEU A 154 11.86 8.04 12.95
C LEU A 154 11.92 9.43 12.30
N ASP A 155 12.87 9.60 11.38
CA ASP A 155 13.09 10.85 10.66
C ASP A 155 12.24 10.90 9.38
N TRP A 156 11.12 11.59 9.46
CA TRP A 156 10.19 11.83 8.35
C TRP A 156 10.49 13.11 7.57
N THR A 157 11.62 13.77 7.82
CA THR A 157 11.98 15.00 7.10
C THR A 157 12.00 14.75 5.59
N GLU A 158 11.37 15.64 4.82
CA GLU A 158 11.16 15.52 3.36
C GLU A 158 10.27 14.35 2.89
N LEU A 159 9.69 13.57 3.81
CA LEU A 159 8.72 12.53 3.51
C LEU A 159 7.34 12.97 4.04
N THR A 160 6.30 12.74 3.25
CA THR A 160 4.93 12.90 3.71
C THR A 160 4.34 11.54 4.05
N TYR A 161 4.25 11.25 5.35
CA TYR A 161 3.61 10.04 5.85
C TYR A 161 2.10 10.23 5.96
N LEU A 162 1.34 9.33 5.34
CA LEU A 162 -0.13 9.33 5.42
C LEU A 162 -0.61 8.08 6.16
N ALA A 163 -1.47 8.28 7.16
CA ALA A 163 -2.00 7.24 8.02
C ALA A 163 -3.51 7.40 8.15
N HIS A 164 -4.23 7.04 7.09
CA HIS A 164 -5.68 7.25 6.96
C HIS A 164 -6.05 8.74 7.03
N ASN A 165 -5.37 9.55 6.24
CA ASN A 165 -5.55 10.99 6.15
C ASN A 165 -5.16 11.51 4.74
N SER A 166 -5.18 12.83 4.55
CA SER A 166 -4.89 13.46 3.26
C SER A 166 -3.85 14.56 3.36
N THR A 167 -3.20 14.82 2.24
CA THR A 167 -2.31 15.96 2.02
C THR A 167 -2.60 16.62 0.68
N THR A 168 -2.11 17.83 0.49
CA THR A 168 -2.11 18.53 -0.79
C THR A 168 -0.70 18.98 -1.11
N ILE A 169 -0.24 18.68 -2.33
CA ILE A 169 1.06 19.11 -2.82
C ILE A 169 0.89 20.00 -4.05
N THR A 170 1.85 20.89 -4.28
CA THR A 170 1.82 21.80 -5.43
C THR A 170 2.95 21.45 -6.41
N ILE A 171 2.59 21.18 -7.67
CA ILE A 171 3.55 20.88 -8.75
C ILE A 171 3.13 21.61 -10.02
N GLN A 172 4.03 22.43 -10.55
CA GLN A 172 3.79 23.25 -11.76
C GLN A 172 2.48 24.07 -11.61
N ASN A 173 2.30 24.73 -10.45
CA ASN A 173 1.11 25.52 -10.09
C ASN A 173 -0.22 24.75 -10.10
N ARG A 174 -0.18 23.42 -10.03
CA ARG A 174 -1.36 22.57 -9.82
C ARG A 174 -1.33 22.00 -8.42
N GLU A 175 -2.45 22.07 -7.73
CA GLU A 175 -2.67 21.35 -6.48
C GLU A 175 -3.04 19.89 -6.79
N ILE A 176 -2.47 18.96 -6.05
CA ILE A 176 -2.74 17.52 -6.16
C ILE A 176 -3.12 17.03 -4.77
N LYS A 177 -4.34 16.52 -4.64
CA LYS A 177 -4.89 16.01 -3.38
C LYS A 177 -4.67 14.51 -3.29
N ILE A 178 -4.04 14.08 -2.19
CA ILE A 178 -3.60 12.71 -2.01
C ILE A 178 -4.17 12.19 -0.71
N PHE A 179 -4.91 11.08 -0.76
CA PHE A 179 -5.36 10.33 0.40
C PHE A 179 -4.49 9.08 0.56
N GLY A 180 -4.10 8.75 1.78
CA GLY A 180 -3.26 7.59 2.08
C GLY A 180 -3.78 6.78 3.26
N SER A 181 -3.86 5.45 3.15
CA SER A 181 -4.24 4.58 4.27
C SER A 181 -3.51 3.24 4.28
N PRO A 182 -2.96 2.81 5.43
CA PRO A 182 -2.26 1.53 5.56
C PRO A 182 -3.21 0.33 5.74
N TYR A 183 -4.51 0.58 5.89
CA TYR A 183 -5.44 -0.42 6.40
C TYR A 183 -5.75 -1.52 5.38
N THR A 184 -5.73 -2.77 5.85
CA THR A 184 -6.07 -3.97 5.05
C THR A 184 -7.06 -4.88 5.77
N PRO A 185 -7.92 -5.63 5.05
CA PRO A 185 -8.69 -6.71 5.66
C PRO A 185 -7.78 -7.71 6.34
N LYS A 186 -8.19 -8.21 7.51
CA LYS A 186 -7.36 -9.09 8.34
C LYS A 186 -6.98 -10.37 7.60
N TYR A 187 -5.67 -10.58 7.48
CA TYR A 187 -5.05 -11.80 7.00
C TYR A 187 -3.87 -12.17 7.90
N GLY A 188 -4.11 -13.07 8.86
CA GLY A 188 -3.12 -13.42 9.90
C GLY A 188 -3.11 -12.44 11.07
N THR A 189 -1.92 -12.17 11.60
CA THR A 189 -1.69 -11.35 12.80
C THR A 189 -0.60 -10.32 12.53
N TRP A 190 -0.91 -9.33 11.69
CA TRP A 190 0.01 -8.26 11.32
C TRP A 190 -0.57 -6.87 11.65
N ALA A 191 0.21 -5.82 11.45
CA ALA A 191 -0.21 -4.44 11.72
C ALA A 191 -1.29 -3.95 10.74
N PHE A 192 -2.02 -2.91 11.14
CA PHE A 192 -3.00 -2.19 10.29
C PHE A 192 -4.13 -3.06 9.70
N GLN A 193 -4.39 -4.21 10.30
CA GLN A 193 -5.42 -5.14 9.85
C GLN A 193 -6.73 -4.94 10.61
N TYR A 194 -7.84 -4.87 9.87
CA TYR A 194 -9.19 -4.77 10.44
C TYR A 194 -10.03 -6.03 10.15
N PRO A 195 -10.94 -6.42 11.06
CA PRO A 195 -11.91 -7.48 10.78
C PRO A 195 -12.75 -7.12 9.54
N PRO A 196 -12.97 -8.03 8.56
CA PRO A 196 -13.75 -7.73 7.37
C PRO A 196 -15.13 -7.09 7.62
N PRO A 197 -15.90 -7.44 8.67
CA PRO A 197 -17.16 -6.77 8.98
C PRO A 197 -17.03 -5.26 9.31
N SER A 198 -15.85 -4.80 9.72
CA SER A 198 -15.57 -3.38 10.05
C SER A 198 -15.20 -2.55 8.82
N ALA A 199 -15.06 -3.17 7.64
CA ALA A 199 -14.61 -2.47 6.43
C ALA A 199 -15.48 -1.25 6.11
N ARG A 200 -16.80 -1.38 6.21
CA ARG A 200 -17.74 -0.28 5.95
C ARG A 200 -17.54 0.90 6.89
N GLU A 201 -17.32 0.65 8.17
CA GLU A 201 -17.09 1.70 9.17
C GLU A 201 -15.80 2.49 8.87
N ILE A 202 -14.77 1.79 8.40
CA ILE A 202 -13.47 2.38 8.08
C ILE A 202 -13.52 3.21 6.80
N TRP A 203 -14.22 2.71 5.77
CA TRP A 203 -14.12 3.31 4.44
C TRP A 203 -15.23 4.32 4.15
N HIS A 204 -16.43 4.14 4.68
CA HIS A 204 -17.60 4.95 4.32
C HIS A 204 -17.34 6.46 4.50
N HIS A 205 -17.28 7.21 3.39
CA HIS A 205 -16.91 8.63 3.32
C HIS A 205 -15.53 9.00 3.87
N ALA A 206 -14.61 8.05 4.01
CA ALA A 206 -13.25 8.31 4.50
C ALA A 206 -12.40 9.10 3.49
N ILE A 207 -12.60 8.87 2.19
CA ILE A 207 -11.81 9.50 1.13
C ILE A 207 -12.50 10.81 0.68
N PRO A 208 -11.84 11.99 0.74
CA PRO A 208 -12.42 13.23 0.25
C PRO A 208 -12.84 13.15 -1.23
N PRO A 209 -14.00 13.70 -1.63
CA PRO A 209 -14.56 13.56 -2.97
C PRO A 209 -13.72 14.20 -4.09
N ASP A 210 -12.80 15.09 -3.75
CA ASP A 210 -11.90 15.80 -4.67
C ASP A 210 -10.46 15.25 -4.64
N THR A 211 -10.27 14.03 -4.15
CA THR A 211 -8.97 13.36 -4.11
C THR A 211 -8.52 12.97 -5.53
N ASP A 212 -7.33 13.42 -5.93
CA ASP A 212 -6.73 13.08 -7.22
C ASP A 212 -6.05 11.70 -7.20
N ILE A 213 -5.36 11.39 -6.10
CA ILE A 213 -4.58 10.15 -5.93
C ILE A 213 -4.98 9.47 -4.62
N VAL A 214 -5.37 8.20 -4.71
CA VAL A 214 -5.62 7.33 -3.55
C VAL A 214 -4.47 6.34 -3.41
N VAL A 215 -3.87 6.26 -2.22
CA VAL A 215 -2.80 5.30 -1.89
C VAL A 215 -3.29 4.41 -0.77
N THR A 216 -3.44 3.11 -1.03
CA THR A 216 -3.82 2.12 -0.02
C THR A 216 -2.82 0.99 0.00
N HIS A 217 -2.59 0.37 1.16
CA HIS A 217 -1.68 -0.77 1.16
C HIS A 217 -2.30 -1.97 0.44
N GLY A 218 -3.55 -2.32 0.77
CA GLY A 218 -4.30 -3.37 0.10
C GLY A 218 -5.07 -2.89 -1.15
N PRO A 219 -5.34 -3.79 -2.10
CA PRO A 219 -6.14 -3.49 -3.28
C PRO A 219 -7.64 -3.42 -2.98
N MET A 220 -8.38 -2.76 -3.88
CA MET A 220 -9.83 -2.91 -3.93
C MET A 220 -10.22 -4.25 -4.57
N LYS A 221 -11.40 -4.76 -4.23
CA LYS A 221 -11.88 -6.05 -4.74
C LYS A 221 -11.93 -6.05 -6.27
N GLY A 222 -11.45 -7.12 -6.89
CA GLY A 222 -11.53 -7.34 -8.34
C GLY A 222 -10.44 -6.64 -9.15
N HIS A 223 -9.55 -5.88 -8.51
CA HIS A 223 -8.50 -5.11 -9.19
C HIS A 223 -7.13 -5.42 -8.59
N LEU A 224 -6.29 -6.11 -9.36
CA LEU A 224 -4.94 -6.52 -8.93
C LEU A 224 -4.92 -7.24 -7.56
N ASP A 225 -6.00 -7.93 -7.19
CA ASP A 225 -6.22 -8.50 -5.85
C ASP A 225 -6.14 -10.02 -5.80
N THR A 226 -5.70 -10.64 -6.90
CA THR A 226 -5.59 -12.10 -7.01
C THR A 226 -4.44 -12.62 -6.15
N SER A 227 -4.78 -13.37 -5.10
CA SER A 227 -3.86 -14.07 -4.21
C SER A 227 -4.07 -15.58 -4.35
N GLY A 228 -3.30 -16.21 -5.24
CA GLY A 228 -3.44 -17.63 -5.56
C GLY A 228 -4.81 -17.94 -6.17
N ALA A 229 -5.61 -18.76 -5.46
CA ALA A 229 -6.98 -19.14 -5.85
C ALA A 229 -8.05 -18.32 -5.09
N SER A 230 -7.70 -17.13 -4.59
CA SER A 230 -8.62 -16.27 -3.86
C SER A 230 -8.38 -14.80 -4.19
N ALA A 231 -9.36 -13.95 -3.87
CA ALA A 231 -9.30 -12.51 -4.02
C ALA A 231 -9.19 -11.89 -2.62
N ALA A 232 -8.20 -11.03 -2.40
CA ALA A 232 -7.93 -10.40 -1.10
C ALA A 232 -8.38 -8.94 -1.02
N GLY A 233 -8.95 -8.40 -2.10
CA GLY A 233 -9.32 -7.00 -2.18
C GLY A 233 -10.55 -6.65 -1.35
N CYS A 234 -10.62 -5.39 -0.91
CA CYS A 234 -11.72 -4.89 -0.09
C CYS A 234 -12.85 -4.30 -0.95
N ALA A 235 -14.08 -4.80 -0.76
CA ALA A 235 -15.26 -4.32 -1.48
C ALA A 235 -15.69 -2.91 -1.04
N ASP A 236 -15.63 -2.61 0.27
CA ASP A 236 -15.97 -1.27 0.79
C ASP A 236 -14.98 -0.20 0.31
N LEU A 237 -13.69 -0.55 0.21
CA LEU A 237 -12.69 0.31 -0.42
C LEU A 237 -13.04 0.57 -1.90
N GLY A 238 -13.43 -0.48 -2.63
CA GLY A 238 -13.87 -0.35 -4.03
C GLY A 238 -15.06 0.61 -4.18
N ARG A 239 -16.07 0.51 -3.30
CA ARG A 239 -17.20 1.45 -3.28
C ARG A 239 -16.77 2.90 -3.10
N GLU A 240 -15.83 3.16 -2.20
CA GLU A 240 -15.34 4.52 -1.94
C GLU A 240 -14.48 5.07 -3.08
N ILE A 241 -13.60 4.24 -3.65
CA ILE A 241 -12.83 4.61 -4.84
C ILE A 241 -13.78 4.89 -6.01
N GLY A 242 -14.81 4.07 -6.21
CA GLY A 242 -15.84 4.28 -7.25
C GLY A 242 -16.70 5.54 -7.02
N ARG A 243 -16.89 5.95 -5.76
CA ARG A 243 -17.55 7.21 -5.39
C ARG A 243 -16.67 8.42 -5.70
N VAL A 244 -15.38 8.34 -5.39
CA VAL A 244 -14.42 9.46 -5.53
C VAL A 244 -13.89 9.59 -6.95
N ARG A 245 -13.73 8.47 -7.65
CA ARG A 245 -13.22 8.39 -9.03
C ARG A 245 -11.86 9.08 -9.20
N PRO A 246 -10.84 8.72 -8.40
CA PRO A 246 -9.53 9.36 -8.48
C PRO A 246 -8.89 9.11 -9.85
N ARG A 247 -7.92 9.96 -10.21
CA ARG A 247 -7.15 9.80 -11.46
C ARG A 247 -6.13 8.67 -11.36
N LEU A 248 -5.72 8.31 -10.14
CA LEU A 248 -4.78 7.24 -9.85
C LEU A 248 -5.13 6.59 -8.50
N ALA A 249 -5.23 5.26 -8.49
CA ALA A 249 -5.25 4.46 -7.27
C ALA A 249 -3.98 3.59 -7.24
N VAL A 250 -3.23 3.65 -6.14
CA VAL A 250 -1.96 2.93 -5.96
C VAL A 250 -2.10 1.96 -4.79
N CYS A 251 -1.76 0.70 -5.03
CA CYS A 251 -1.75 -0.33 -3.99
C CYS A 251 -0.57 -1.29 -4.09
N GLY A 252 -0.38 -2.08 -3.03
CA GLY A 252 0.61 -3.14 -2.88
C GLY A 252 -0.02 -4.40 -2.28
N HIS A 253 0.68 -5.00 -1.30
CA HIS A 253 0.26 -6.12 -0.44
C HIS A 253 0.08 -7.47 -1.16
N ILE A 254 -0.61 -7.48 -2.30
CA ILE A 254 -0.86 -8.68 -3.09
C ILE A 254 0.17 -8.79 -4.21
N HIS A 255 1.32 -9.40 -3.90
CA HIS A 255 2.48 -9.44 -4.81
C HIS A 255 2.15 -10.09 -6.17
N ALA A 256 1.28 -11.10 -6.18
CA ALA A 256 0.82 -11.77 -7.40
C ALA A 256 -0.04 -10.86 -8.31
N GLY A 257 -0.58 -9.79 -7.75
CA GLY A 257 -1.32 -8.74 -8.45
C GLY A 257 -0.46 -7.64 -9.04
N ARG A 258 0.88 -7.70 -8.99
CA ARG A 258 1.76 -6.66 -9.55
C ARG A 258 1.40 -6.35 -11.01
N GLY A 259 0.94 -5.13 -11.26
CA GLY A 259 0.50 -4.73 -12.59
C GLY A 259 -0.05 -3.31 -12.65
N ARG A 260 -0.73 -3.02 -13.74
CA ARG A 260 -1.51 -1.79 -13.94
C ARG A 260 -2.80 -2.14 -14.67
N GLU A 261 -3.88 -1.48 -14.31
CA GLU A 261 -5.17 -1.57 -14.97
C GLU A 261 -5.67 -0.16 -15.29
N GLU A 262 -6.34 -0.01 -16.43
CA GLU A 262 -7.07 1.21 -16.75
C GLU A 262 -8.53 0.99 -16.35
N VAL A 263 -9.07 1.91 -15.54
CA VAL A 263 -10.45 1.86 -15.06
C VAL A 263 -11.23 3.04 -15.64
N TRP A 264 -12.32 2.71 -16.30
CA TRP A 264 -13.39 3.53 -16.82
C TRP A 264 -14.58 3.50 -15.86
N TRP A 265 -15.02 4.67 -15.40
CA TRP A 265 -16.17 4.81 -14.50
C TRP A 265 -17.50 4.78 -15.27
N ASP A 266 -17.76 3.68 -15.97
CA ASP A 266 -18.98 3.46 -16.75
C ASP A 266 -19.89 2.40 -16.13
N ALA A 267 -21.06 2.19 -16.75
CA ALA A 267 -22.05 1.23 -16.24
C ALA A 267 -21.55 -0.23 -16.26
N VAL A 268 -20.52 -0.55 -17.06
CA VAL A 268 -19.92 -1.88 -17.07
C VAL A 268 -19.02 -2.05 -15.85
N GLN A 269 -18.26 -1.02 -15.49
CA GLN A 269 -17.49 -1.00 -14.25
C GLN A 269 -18.39 -1.06 -13.02
N ASP A 270 -19.47 -0.29 -12.99
CA ASP A 270 -20.45 -0.35 -11.89
C ASP A 270 -21.03 -1.77 -11.73
N ALA A 271 -21.25 -2.49 -12.83
CA ALA A 271 -21.71 -3.88 -12.81
C ALA A 271 -20.61 -4.88 -12.41
N TYR A 272 -19.34 -4.58 -12.71
CA TYR A 272 -18.18 -5.41 -12.36
C TYR A 272 -17.86 -5.34 -10.86
N ASP A 273 -17.88 -4.14 -10.30
CA ASP A 273 -17.54 -3.90 -8.89
C ASP A 273 -18.59 -4.46 -7.92
N GLY A 274 -19.85 -4.50 -8.36
CA GLY A 274 -21.01 -5.00 -7.59
C GLY A 274 -21.46 -4.05 -6.49
#